data_AF-K1DYM7-F1
#
_entry.id   AF-K1DYM7-F1
#
_cell.length_a   1.000
_cell.length_b   1.000
_cell.length_c   1.000
_cell.angle_alpha   90.00
_cell.angle_beta   90.00
_cell.angle_gamma   90.00
#
_symmetry.space_group_name_H-M   'P 1'
#
loop_
_entity.id
_entity.type
_entity.pdbx_description
1 polymer ?
#
loop_
_entity_poly.entity_id
_entity_poly.type
_entity_poly.pdbx_seq_one_letter_code
_entity_poly.pdbx_strand_id
1 'polypeptide(L)'
;MGMDYLPCPYQPGTGAQPPVLAGRADLFSKVGTRMLSVASFGRPAPSPIVLTGVRGMGKTVSLTRMRSMAQDMGLGVASARFARSGGDNMQALVEA
;
A
#
# COMPACT_ATOMS: atom_id res chain seq x y z
N MET A 1 -30.68 -18.69 23.87
CA MET A 1 -30.06 -18.72 22.52
C MET A 1 -29.09 -17.56 22.46
N GLY A 2 -27.84 -17.81 22.87
CA GLY A 2 -26.82 -16.75 22.99
C GLY A 2 -26.25 -16.45 21.62
N MET A 3 -26.39 -15.21 21.17
CA MET A 3 -25.81 -14.73 19.91
C MET A 3 -24.29 -14.61 20.12
N ASP A 4 -23.54 -15.53 19.53
CA ASP A 4 -22.10 -15.47 19.37
C ASP A 4 -21.75 -14.27 18.48
N TYR A 5 -21.46 -13.14 19.10
CA TYR A 5 -20.85 -12.00 18.42
C TYR A 5 -19.43 -12.45 18.02
N LEU A 6 -19.26 -12.95 16.79
CA LEU A 6 -17.94 -13.19 16.24
C LEU A 6 -17.11 -11.89 16.39
N PRO A 7 -15.99 -11.91 17.13
CA PRO A 7 -15.19 -10.72 17.30
C PRO A 7 -14.72 -10.26 15.92
N CYS A 8 -14.76 -8.95 15.68
CA CYS A 8 -14.29 -8.36 14.43
C CYS A 8 -12.93 -8.99 14.07
N PRO A 9 -12.80 -9.65 12.90
CA PRO A 9 -11.59 -10.41 12.54
C PRO A 9 -10.39 -9.49 12.26
N TYR A 10 -10.60 -8.17 12.33
CA TYR A 10 -9.57 -7.18 12.13
C TYR A 10 -9.57 -6.17 13.27
N GLN A 11 -8.47 -6.16 14.02
CA GLN A 11 -8.17 -5.12 14.99
C GLN A 11 -7.18 -4.12 14.37
N PRO A 12 -7.61 -2.88 14.09
CA PRO A 12 -6.74 -1.90 13.47
C PRO A 12 -5.62 -1.45 14.42
N GLY A 13 -4.41 -1.36 13.89
CA GLY A 13 -3.20 -0.89 14.58
C GLY A 13 -2.15 -0.38 13.61
N THR A 14 -1.05 0.17 14.10
CA THR A 14 0.03 0.69 13.24
C THR A 14 0.65 -0.45 12.42
N GLY A 15 0.51 -0.39 11.09
CA GLY A 15 1.01 -1.43 10.20
C GLY A 15 0.15 -2.70 10.14
N ALA A 16 -0.96 -2.76 10.88
CA ALA A 16 -1.90 -3.88 10.78
C ALA A 16 -2.50 -3.92 9.37
N GLN A 17 -2.29 -5.02 8.67
CA GLN A 17 -2.89 -5.26 7.37
C GLN A 17 -4.22 -5.99 7.55
N PRO A 18 -5.34 -5.45 7.04
CA PRO A 18 -6.61 -6.16 7.08
C PRO A 18 -6.54 -7.40 6.19
N PRO A 19 -7.28 -8.46 6.56
CA PRO A 19 -7.34 -9.69 5.76
C PRO A 19 -7.87 -9.43 4.35
N VAL A 20 -8.69 -8.39 4.18
CA VAL A 20 -9.27 -7.98 2.90
C VAL A 20 -9.16 -6.47 2.72
N LEU A 21 -8.64 -6.04 1.57
CA LEU A 21 -8.66 -4.64 1.12
C LEU A 21 -9.85 -4.44 0.17
N ALA A 22 -11.05 -4.41 0.76
CA ALA A 22 -12.30 -4.29 0.02
C ALA A 22 -12.32 -3.03 -0.87
N GLY A 23 -12.94 -3.13 -2.05
CA GLY A 23 -13.06 -2.02 -2.99
C GLY A 23 -11.78 -1.59 -3.70
N ARG A 24 -10.66 -2.32 -3.53
CA ARG A 24 -9.36 -1.98 -4.16
C ARG A 24 -8.90 -2.97 -5.23
N ALA A 25 -9.73 -3.93 -5.62
CA ALA A 25 -9.38 -4.93 -6.63
C ALA A 25 -8.96 -4.28 -7.97
N ASP A 26 -9.74 -3.31 -8.47
CA ASP A 26 -9.43 -2.60 -9.72
C ASP A 26 -8.11 -1.81 -9.64
N LEU A 27 -7.87 -1.14 -8.51
CA LEU A 27 -6.62 -0.44 -8.24
C LEU A 27 -5.43 -1.39 -8.28
N PHE A 28 -5.50 -2.52 -7.58
CA PHE A 28 -4.40 -3.50 -7.56
C PHE A 28 -4.20 -4.18 -8.90
N SER A 29 -5.26 -4.45 -9.66
CA SER A 29 -5.16 -4.97 -11.03
C SER A 29 -4.40 -3.99 -11.93
N LYS A 30 -4.78 -2.70 -11.93
CA LYS A 30 -4.09 -1.65 -12.70
C LYS A 30 -2.62 -1.51 -12.31
N VAL A 31 -2.32 -1.56 -11.02
CA VAL A 31 -0.94 -1.50 -10.51
C VAL A 31 -0.14 -2.72 -10.97
N GLY A 32 -0.72 -3.93 -10.86
CA GLY A 32 -0.07 -5.18 -11.28
C GLY A 32 0.29 -5.18 -12.76
N THR A 33 -0.63 -4.75 -13.63
CA THR A 33 -0.36 -4.62 -15.07
C THR A 33 0.80 -3.64 -15.35
N ARG A 34 0.89 -2.54 -14.60
CA ARG A 34 1.99 -1.58 -14.74
C ARG A 34 3.33 -2.18 -14.27
N MET A 35 3.34 -2.86 -13.13
CA MET A 35 4.53 -3.54 -12.61
C MET A 35 5.03 -4.63 -13.57
N LEU A 36 4.11 -5.42 -14.13
CA LEU A 36 4.45 -6.43 -15.13
C LEU A 36 5.08 -5.81 -16.38
N SER A 37 4.58 -4.66 -16.84
CA SER A 37 5.17 -3.93 -17.97
C SER A 37 6.61 -3.47 -17.66
N VAL A 38 6.85 -2.96 -16.44
CA VAL A 38 8.18 -2.57 -15.98
C VAL A 38 9.12 -3.79 -15.93
N ALA A 39 8.67 -4.88 -15.29
CA ALA A 39 9.46 -6.10 -15.12
C ALA A 39 9.79 -6.78 -16.46
N SER A 40 8.85 -6.78 -17.40
CA SER A 40 9.00 -7.50 -18.68
C SER A 40 9.72 -6.70 -19.75
N PHE A 41 9.53 -5.37 -19.79
CA PHE A 41 9.99 -4.53 -20.89
C PHE A 41 10.91 -3.38 -20.47
N GLY A 42 11.21 -3.23 -19.18
CA GLY A 42 12.02 -2.12 -18.66
C GLY A 42 11.40 -0.75 -18.88
N ARG A 43 10.11 -0.67 -19.23
CA ARG A 43 9.45 0.60 -19.54
C ARG A 43 9.00 1.27 -18.26
N PRO A 44 9.39 2.54 -17.99
CA PRO A 44 8.90 3.26 -16.83
C PRO A 44 7.38 3.39 -16.89
N ALA A 45 6.72 3.22 -15.75
CA ALA A 45 5.27 3.38 -15.66
C ALA A 45 4.90 4.83 -16.05
N PRO A 46 3.91 5.03 -16.95
CA PRO A 46 3.71 6.32 -17.62
C PRO A 46 3.19 7.44 -16.71
N SER A 47 2.60 7.14 -15.55
CA SER A 47 2.07 8.14 -14.62
C SER A 47 2.09 7.68 -13.16
N PRO A 48 2.37 8.60 -12.20
CA PRO A 48 2.26 8.29 -10.78
C PRO A 48 0.81 8.00 -10.40
N ILE A 49 0.62 7.13 -9.40
CA ILE A 49 -0.69 6.84 -8.82
C ILE A 49 -0.81 7.60 -7.50
N VAL A 50 -1.86 8.41 -7.37
CA VAL A 50 -2.11 9.21 -6.17
C VAL A 50 -3.34 8.66 -5.46
N LEU A 51 -3.15 8.19 -4.22
CA LEU A 51 -4.25 7.76 -3.36
C LEU A 51 -4.69 8.92 -2.45
N THR A 52 -5.90 9.42 -2.64
CA THR A 52 -6.47 10.54 -1.86
C THR A 52 -7.59 10.05 -0.94
N GLY A 53 -8.05 10.91 -0.02
CA GLY A 53 -9.19 10.64 0.88
C GLY A 53 -8.89 10.93 2.36
N VAL A 54 -9.86 10.68 3.24
CA VAL A 54 -9.76 10.99 4.69
C VAL A 54 -8.81 10.05 5.46
N ARG A 55 -8.44 10.46 6.67
CA ARG A 55 -7.64 9.62 7.59
C ARG A 55 -8.39 8.31 7.89
N GLY A 56 -7.65 7.20 7.98
CA GLY A 56 -8.23 5.89 8.31
C GLY A 56 -8.72 5.05 7.12
N MET A 57 -8.81 5.59 5.90
CA MET A 57 -9.27 4.83 4.72
C MET A 57 -8.25 3.81 4.15
N GLY A 58 -7.20 3.45 4.89
CA GLY A 58 -6.24 2.42 4.48
C GLY A 58 -5.34 2.82 3.31
N LYS A 59 -5.08 4.11 3.09
CA LYS A 59 -4.17 4.58 2.02
C LYS A 59 -2.76 4.02 2.20
N THR A 60 -2.19 4.15 3.40
CA THR A 60 -0.87 3.60 3.74
C THR A 60 -0.83 2.08 3.58
N VAL A 61 -1.87 1.39 4.05
CA VAL A 61 -2.00 -0.06 3.89
C VAL A 61 -2.01 -0.47 2.41
N SER A 62 -2.63 0.32 1.55
CA SER A 62 -2.64 0.07 0.11
C SER A 62 -1.25 0.25 -0.51
N LEU A 63 -0.50 1.27 -0.08
CA LEU A 63 0.89 1.45 -0.50
C LEU A 63 1.78 0.28 -0.03
N THR A 64 1.59 -0.20 1.20
CA THR A 64 2.28 -1.39 1.71
C THR A 64 1.95 -2.64 0.89
N ARG A 65 0.69 -2.83 0.49
CA ARG A 65 0.31 -3.95 -0.38
C ARG A 65 0.96 -3.86 -1.75
N MET A 66 1.02 -2.66 -2.35
CA MET A 66 1.72 -2.45 -3.62
C MET A 66 3.22 -2.72 -3.49
N ARG A 67 3.86 -2.35 -2.36
CA ARG A 67 5.25 -2.72 -2.07
C ARG A 67 5.45 -4.24 -2.09
N SER A 68 4.60 -5.00 -1.38
CA SER A 68 4.68 -6.47 -1.39
C SER A 68 4.49 -7.03 -2.81
N MET A 69 3.51 -6.54 -3.57
CA MET A 69 3.30 -6.98 -4.95
C MET A 69 4.53 -6.75 -5.85
N ALA A 70 5.21 -5.61 -5.70
CA ALA A 70 6.43 -5.33 -6.44
C ALA A 70 7.59 -6.24 -6.03
N GLN A 71 7.75 -6.47 -4.72
CA GLN A 71 8.79 -7.37 -4.18
C GLN A 71 8.57 -8.81 -4.66
N ASP A 72 7.33 -9.31 -4.67
CA ASP A 72 6.97 -10.62 -5.24
C ASP A 72 7.32 -10.74 -6.73
N MET A 73 7.38 -9.62 -7.46
CA MET A 73 7.79 -9.56 -8.87
C MET A 73 9.30 -9.34 -9.06
N GLY A 74 10.09 -9.29 -7.99
CA GLY A 74 11.53 -9.03 -8.03
C GLY A 74 11.91 -7.58 -8.33
N LEU A 75 10.98 -6.63 -8.17
CA LEU A 75 11.23 -5.20 -8.39
C LEU A 75 11.83 -4.57 -7.12
N GLY A 76 12.82 -3.70 -7.30
CA GLY A 76 13.33 -2.85 -6.22
C GLY A 76 12.29 -1.82 -5.77
N VAL A 77 12.10 -1.67 -4.46
CA VAL A 77 11.11 -0.75 -3.89
C VAL A 77 11.79 0.22 -2.92
N ALA A 78 11.46 1.50 -3.03
CA ALA A 78 11.82 2.52 -2.05
C ALA A 78 10.57 3.17 -1.47
N SER A 79 10.58 3.45 -0.16
CA SER A 79 9.49 4.13 0.53
C SER A 79 9.96 5.39 1.23
N ALA A 80 9.12 6.41 1.26
CA ALA A 80 9.33 7.62 2.05
C ALA A 80 8.04 7.99 2.78
N ARG A 81 8.16 8.45 4.03
CA ARG A 81 7.03 8.93 4.82
C ARG A 81 7.29 10.37 5.20
N PHE A 82 6.36 11.24 4.84
CA PHE A 82 6.42 12.66 5.21
C PHE A 82 5.58 12.89 6.46
N ALA A 83 6.19 13.40 7.52
CA ALA A 83 5.47 13.96 8.66
C ALA A 83 5.17 15.45 8.38
N ARG A 84 4.14 16.03 9.04
CA ARG A 84 3.92 17.50 8.96
C ARG A 84 5.21 18.19 9.43
N SER A 85 5.78 19.01 8.56
CA SER A 85 6.96 19.83 8.88
C SER A 85 6.57 20.85 9.95
N GLY A 86 7.09 20.64 11.16
CA GLY A 86 7.49 21.72 12.04
C GLY A 86 9.02 21.62 12.15
N GLY A 87 9.73 22.24 11.21
CA GLY A 87 11.20 22.18 11.14
C GLY A 87 11.73 20.92 10.46
N ASP A 88 12.80 21.11 9.68
CA ASP A 88 13.56 20.09 8.94
C ASP A 88 13.58 18.72 9.60
N ASN A 89 13.15 17.68 8.88
CA ASN A 89 13.61 16.28 9.06
C ASN A 89 13.05 15.37 7.94
N MET A 90 13.87 15.15 6.90
CA MET A 90 13.64 14.14 5.86
C MET A 90 14.03 12.76 6.41
N GLN A 91 13.11 12.03 7.02
CA GLN A 91 13.34 10.63 7.37
C GLN A 91 12.96 9.75 6.18
N ALA A 92 13.90 9.61 5.25
CA ALA A 92 13.83 8.56 4.23
C ALA A 92 14.08 7.21 4.92
N LEU A 93 13.00 6.49 5.24
CA LEU A 93 13.07 5.09 5.62
C LEU A 93 13.20 4.24 4.34
N VAL A 94 14.44 4.11 3.87
CA VAL A 94 14.81 3.10 2.87
C VAL A 94 14.93 1.77 3.61
N GLU A 95 13.83 1.03 3.67
CA GLU A 95 13.89 -0.39 4.02
C GLU A 95 14.08 -1.17 2.72
N ALA A 96 15.32 -1.62 2.49
CA ALA A 96 15.69 -2.50 1.38
C ALA A 96 14.93 -3.83 1.43
#